data_AF-A0A5N5T8H1-F1
#
_entry.id   AF-A0A5N5T8H1-F1
#
_cell.length_a   1.000
_cell.length_b   1.000
_cell.length_c   1.000
_cell.angle_alpha   90.00
_cell.angle_beta   90.00
_cell.angle_gamma   90.00
#
_symmetry.space_group_name_H-M   'P 1'
#
loop_
_entity.id
_entity.type
_entity.pdbx_description
1 polymer ?
#
loop_
_entity_poly.entity_id
_entity_poly.type
_entity_poly.pdbx_seq_one_letter_code
_entity_poly.pdbx_strand_id
1 'polypeptide(L)'
;MANNQINHANAISKVKIVVVGDSGVGKSSFVYLASHGEPLMKSPWTIGCSIEVKLHEFSEGTPSQKTYFIEFWDVGGNNSHKNARHVFLNPVHGIVLVHDLTNRKSQQNLHRWLSEVLLREGGGPSSRTPIVDGFDAEQFGGFSQVYGLRKIPVFVAGTKLDQLSEYKSSGRLSISPIARQCGADEIFVNCLDKKSLAPGSSNAVKLSRFFDKVIERQMCSSRGEPPGYSYMERENPTFRRKQSSSVYYMPS
;
A
#
# COMPACT_ATOMS: atom_id res chain seq x y z
N MET A 1 7.56 -41.72 28.05
CA MET A 1 6.86 -41.09 26.91
C MET A 1 7.30 -39.63 26.88
N ALA A 2 8.19 -39.28 25.95
CA ALA A 2 8.75 -37.93 25.86
C ALA A 2 7.73 -37.00 25.16
N ASN A 3 7.33 -35.94 25.86
CA ASN A 3 6.44 -34.91 25.34
C ASN A 3 7.12 -34.20 24.16
N ASN A 4 6.63 -34.48 22.95
CA ASN A 4 7.01 -33.78 21.73
C ASN A 4 6.23 -32.45 21.65
N GLN A 5 6.53 -31.51 22.56
CA GLN A 5 6.22 -30.10 22.33
C GLN A 5 7.27 -29.56 21.36
N ILE A 6 6.98 -29.68 20.07
CA ILE A 6 7.70 -28.95 19.04
C ILE A 6 7.39 -27.47 19.31
N ASN A 7 8.35 -26.77 19.91
CA ASN A 7 8.35 -25.33 20.02
C ASN A 7 8.05 -24.73 18.64
N HIS A 8 6.93 -24.04 18.47
CA HIS A 8 6.71 -23.14 17.33
C HIS A 8 7.71 -21.98 17.46
N ALA A 9 8.97 -22.24 17.10
CA ALA A 9 10.02 -21.26 17.00
C ALA A 9 9.57 -20.15 16.05
N ASN A 10 9.44 -18.92 16.58
CA ASN A 10 9.36 -17.64 15.87
C ASN A 10 8.98 -17.71 14.38
N ALA A 11 7.72 -18.00 14.07
CA ALA A 11 7.23 -17.84 12.71
C ALA A 11 7.23 -16.34 12.37
N ILE A 12 8.09 -15.92 11.45
CA ILE A 12 8.09 -14.57 10.90
C ILE A 12 6.71 -14.32 10.28
N SER A 13 6.05 -13.26 10.74
CA SER A 13 4.70 -12.92 10.29
C SER A 13 4.74 -12.34 8.89
N LYS A 14 3.69 -12.56 8.10
CA LYS A 14 3.64 -12.11 6.72
C LYS A 14 2.40 -11.30 6.39
N VAL A 15 2.56 -10.36 5.47
CA VAL A 15 1.47 -9.55 4.92
C VAL A 15 1.49 -9.65 3.40
N LYS A 16 0.31 -9.67 2.79
CA LYS A 16 0.12 -9.79 1.34
C LYS A 16 -0.30 -8.45 0.75
N ILE A 17 0.51 -7.95 -0.17
CA ILE A 17 0.28 -6.70 -0.91
C ILE A 17 0.11 -7.06 -2.38
N VAL A 18 -1.07 -6.74 -2.94
CA VAL A 18 -1.32 -6.96 -4.38
C VAL A 18 -0.85 -5.75 -5.17
N VAL A 19 -0.18 -6.00 -6.29
CA VAL A 19 0.34 -4.97 -7.18
C VAL A 19 -0.41 -5.07 -8.50
N VAL A 20 -1.16 -4.02 -8.84
CA VAL A 20 -2.08 -4.00 -9.99
C VAL A 20 -1.92 -2.73 -10.82
N GLY A 21 -2.28 -2.83 -12.10
CA GLY A 21 -2.05 -1.79 -13.10
C GLY A 21 -1.92 -2.39 -14.50
N ASP A 22 -2.03 -1.55 -15.53
CA ASP A 22 -2.02 -1.99 -16.93
C ASP A 22 -0.75 -2.76 -17.31
N SER A 23 -0.83 -3.56 -18.38
CA SER A 23 0.36 -4.23 -18.92
C SER A 23 1.40 -3.21 -19.39
N GLY A 24 2.69 -3.45 -19.13
CA GLY A 24 3.79 -2.58 -19.59
C GLY A 24 4.03 -1.30 -18.77
N VAL A 25 3.26 -1.04 -17.70
CA VAL A 25 3.47 0.11 -16.81
C VAL A 25 4.64 -0.05 -15.84
N GLY A 26 5.34 -1.18 -15.83
CA GLY A 26 6.53 -1.38 -14.97
C GLY A 26 6.25 -1.92 -13.56
N LYS A 27 5.14 -2.63 -13.33
CA LYS A 27 4.83 -3.30 -12.05
C LYS A 27 5.98 -4.18 -11.56
N SER A 28 6.44 -5.11 -12.39
CA SER A 28 7.51 -6.05 -12.04
C SER A 28 8.82 -5.33 -11.75
N SER A 29 9.17 -4.31 -12.54
CA SER A 29 10.35 -3.46 -12.29
C SER A 29 10.25 -2.69 -10.97
N PHE A 30 9.06 -2.17 -10.64
CA PHE A 30 8.81 -1.50 -9.36
C PHE A 30 8.95 -2.46 -8.18
N VAL A 31 8.30 -3.63 -8.26
CA VAL A 31 8.34 -4.66 -7.20
C VAL A 31 9.76 -5.15 -6.97
N TYR A 32 10.50 -5.40 -8.05
CA TYR A 32 11.89 -5.81 -7.96
C TYR A 32 12.76 -4.75 -7.29
N LEU A 33 12.62 -3.47 -7.70
CA LEU A 33 13.37 -2.37 -7.08
C LEU A 33 13.00 -2.19 -5.60
N ALA A 34 11.71 -2.28 -5.25
CA ALA A 34 11.25 -2.16 -3.86
C ALA A 34 11.78 -3.29 -2.98
N SER A 35 11.91 -4.50 -3.52
CA SER A 35 12.33 -5.69 -2.77
C SER A 35 13.85 -5.77 -2.64
N HIS A 36 14.58 -5.57 -3.74
CA HIS A 36 16.02 -5.83 -3.84
C HIS A 36 16.89 -4.55 -3.80
N GLY A 37 16.29 -3.36 -3.94
CA GLY A 37 17.03 -2.09 -3.96
C GLY A 37 17.84 -1.85 -5.24
N GLU A 38 17.74 -2.73 -6.23
CA GLU A 38 18.45 -2.66 -7.51
C GLU A 38 17.46 -2.75 -8.70
N PRO A 39 17.79 -2.15 -9.85
CA PRO A 39 16.90 -2.12 -11.01
C PRO A 39 16.84 -3.49 -11.72
N LEU A 40 15.65 -3.84 -12.20
CA LEU A 40 15.45 -5.05 -13.01
C LEU A 40 15.90 -4.80 -14.46
N MET A 41 17.02 -5.40 -14.88
CA MET A 41 17.59 -5.18 -16.22
C MET A 41 16.72 -5.71 -17.37
N LYS A 42 16.01 -6.82 -17.15
CA LYS A 42 15.09 -7.43 -18.13
C LYS A 42 13.82 -7.88 -17.42
N SER A 43 12.70 -7.27 -17.75
CA SER A 43 11.39 -7.68 -17.25
C SER A 43 10.66 -8.48 -18.33
N PRO A 44 10.53 -9.82 -18.21
CA PRO A 44 9.66 -10.57 -19.10
C PRO A 44 8.19 -10.21 -18.85
N TRP A 45 7.30 -10.62 -19.77
CA TRP A 45 5.86 -10.49 -19.56
C TRP A 45 5.40 -11.40 -18.42
N THR A 46 4.70 -10.84 -17.44
CA THR A 46 4.12 -11.62 -16.34
C THR A 46 2.84 -12.32 -16.80
N ILE A 47 2.89 -13.65 -16.87
CA ILE A 47 1.71 -14.51 -17.09
C ILE A 47 1.19 -14.95 -15.71
N GLY A 48 -0.07 -14.64 -15.40
CA GLY A 48 -0.66 -14.98 -14.10
C GLY A 48 -0.21 -14.04 -12.99
N CYS A 49 0.62 -14.54 -12.07
CA CYS A 49 1.12 -13.81 -10.89
C CYS A 49 2.55 -14.23 -10.56
N SER A 50 3.40 -13.26 -10.21
CA SER A 50 4.70 -13.49 -9.57
C SER A 50 4.65 -13.04 -8.11
N ILE A 51 5.43 -13.68 -7.24
CA ILE A 51 5.53 -13.32 -5.82
C ILE A 51 6.98 -12.96 -5.51
N GLU A 52 7.19 -11.74 -5.02
CA GLU A 52 8.48 -11.26 -4.49
C GLU A 52 8.33 -10.97 -3.00
N VAL A 53 9.36 -11.28 -2.22
CA VAL A 53 9.33 -11.11 -0.76
C VAL A 53 10.36 -10.09 -0.32
N LYS A 54 9.92 -9.12 0.49
CA LYS A 54 10.78 -8.15 1.16
C LYS A 54 10.71 -8.34 2.67
N LEU A 55 11.86 -8.36 3.34
CA LEU A 55 11.96 -8.24 4.79
C LEU A 55 11.75 -6.78 5.20
N HIS A 56 10.80 -6.54 6.11
CA HIS A 56 10.50 -5.22 6.64
C HIS A 56 10.56 -5.23 8.16
N GLU A 57 11.32 -4.30 8.75
CA GLU A 57 11.40 -4.09 10.20
C GLU A 57 10.30 -3.12 10.63
N PHE A 58 9.23 -3.66 11.22
CA PHE A 58 8.15 -2.85 11.79
C PHE A 58 8.60 -2.24 13.12
N SER A 59 8.28 -0.97 13.35
CA SER A 59 8.63 -0.22 14.58
C SER A 59 10.11 -0.32 14.97
N GLU A 60 10.99 -0.19 13.98
CA GLU A 60 12.44 -0.24 14.13
C GLU A 60 12.94 0.69 15.25
N GLY A 61 13.81 0.18 16.12
CA GLY A 61 14.36 0.94 17.25
C GLY A 61 13.44 1.08 18.47
N THR A 62 12.28 0.41 18.46
CA THR A 62 11.37 0.36 19.63
C THR A 62 11.34 -1.04 20.26
N PRO A 63 10.88 -1.19 21.52
CA PRO A 63 10.65 -2.51 22.12
C PRO A 63 9.62 -3.38 21.38
N SER A 64 8.82 -2.77 20.51
CA SER A 64 7.83 -3.46 19.67
C SER A 64 8.38 -3.89 18.30
N GLN A 65 9.69 -3.74 18.06
CA GLN A 65 10.31 -4.09 16.79
C GLN A 65 10.01 -5.54 16.41
N LYS A 66 9.59 -5.74 15.16
CA LYS A 66 9.33 -7.07 14.62
C LYS A 66 9.55 -7.12 13.11
N THR A 67 10.25 -8.15 12.66
CA THR A 67 10.41 -8.43 11.23
C THR A 67 9.14 -9.03 10.63
N TYR A 68 8.74 -8.54 9.46
CA TYR A 68 7.66 -9.06 8.64
C TYR A 68 8.14 -9.43 7.24
N PHE A 69 7.57 -10.49 6.68
CA PHE A 69 7.63 -10.76 5.25
C PHE A 69 6.52 -9.98 4.53
N ILE A 70 6.92 -9.01 3.73
CA ILE A 70 6.03 -8.35 2.77
C ILE A 70 6.04 -9.19 1.49
N GLU A 71 4.93 -9.87 1.20
CA GLU A 71 4.74 -10.59 -0.06
C GLU A 71 4.09 -9.64 -1.08
N PHE A 72 4.85 -9.22 -2.09
CA PHE A 72 4.31 -8.54 -3.26
C PHE A 72 3.79 -9.54 -4.26
N TRP A 73 2.49 -9.50 -4.52
CA TRP A 73 1.84 -10.29 -5.56
C TRP A 73 1.76 -9.42 -6.82
N ASP A 74 2.75 -9.53 -7.70
CA ASP A 74 2.78 -8.88 -9.01
C ASP A 74 1.87 -9.63 -9.97
N VAL A 75 0.68 -9.07 -10.15
CA VAL A 75 -0.36 -9.69 -10.95
C VAL A 75 -0.28 -9.17 -12.38
N GLY A 76 -0.21 -10.07 -13.36
CA GLY A 76 -0.13 -9.71 -14.78
C GLY A 76 -1.23 -8.72 -15.17
N GLY A 77 -0.92 -7.73 -16.00
CA GLY A 77 -1.83 -6.62 -16.34
C GLY A 77 -2.67 -6.83 -17.60
N ASN A 78 -2.53 -7.98 -18.27
CA ASN A 78 -3.22 -8.23 -19.54
C ASN A 78 -4.70 -8.58 -19.31
N ASN A 79 -5.60 -7.98 -20.09
CA ASN A 79 -7.04 -8.23 -20.03
C ASN A 79 -7.42 -9.65 -20.46
N SER A 80 -6.65 -10.31 -21.32
CA SER A 80 -6.91 -11.69 -21.76
C SER A 80 -6.88 -12.72 -20.63
N HIS A 81 -6.29 -12.38 -19.49
CA HIS A 81 -6.20 -13.26 -18.31
C HIS A 81 -7.11 -12.81 -17.15
N LYS A 82 -8.05 -11.88 -17.37
CA LYS A 82 -8.88 -11.28 -16.31
C LYS A 82 -9.58 -12.31 -15.42
N ASN A 83 -10.21 -13.33 -16.03
CA ASN A 83 -10.93 -14.36 -15.27
C ASN A 83 -10.03 -15.20 -14.36
N ALA A 84 -8.83 -15.56 -14.84
CA ALA A 84 -7.86 -16.32 -14.05
C ALA A 84 -7.20 -15.47 -12.96
N ARG A 85 -7.12 -14.15 -13.16
CA ARG A 85 -6.44 -13.20 -12.27
C ARG A 85 -7.02 -13.16 -10.86
N HIS A 86 -8.33 -13.30 -10.74
CA HIS A 86 -9.06 -13.07 -9.48
C HIS A 86 -8.62 -13.99 -8.34
N VAL A 87 -8.10 -15.19 -8.64
CA VAL A 87 -7.62 -16.13 -7.61
C VAL A 87 -6.43 -15.58 -6.83
N PHE A 88 -5.69 -14.63 -7.42
CA PHE A 88 -4.51 -14.02 -6.80
C PHE A 88 -4.85 -12.77 -5.98
N LEU A 89 -6.03 -12.19 -6.16
CA LEU A 89 -6.37 -10.90 -5.55
C LEU A 89 -6.79 -11.01 -4.07
N ASN A 90 -7.31 -12.16 -3.65
CA ASN A 90 -7.80 -12.37 -2.28
C ASN A 90 -7.01 -13.47 -1.54
N PRO A 91 -6.88 -13.41 -0.20
CA PRO A 91 -7.11 -12.23 0.64
C PRO A 91 -6.09 -11.12 0.32
N VAL A 92 -6.39 -9.87 0.70
CA VAL A 92 -5.50 -8.71 0.48
C VAL A 92 -5.35 -7.89 1.76
N HIS A 93 -4.09 -7.57 2.11
CA HIS A 93 -3.79 -6.72 3.28
C HIS A 93 -3.46 -5.28 2.87
N GLY A 94 -2.85 -5.09 1.69
CA GLY A 94 -2.58 -3.78 1.10
C GLY A 94 -2.61 -3.83 -0.43
N ILE A 95 -2.79 -2.67 -1.06
CA ILE A 95 -2.90 -2.54 -2.52
C ILE A 95 -1.89 -1.50 -3.01
N VAL A 96 -1.09 -1.86 -4.01
CA VAL A 96 -0.26 -0.92 -4.77
C VAL A 96 -0.82 -0.77 -6.18
N LEU A 97 -1.19 0.46 -6.53
CA LEU A 97 -1.65 0.86 -7.84
C LEU A 97 -0.49 1.44 -8.64
N VAL A 98 -0.14 0.81 -9.77
CA VAL A 98 1.00 1.24 -10.60
C VAL A 98 0.51 1.78 -11.94
N HIS A 99 0.95 2.98 -12.29
CA HIS A 99 0.69 3.58 -13.59
C HIS A 99 1.97 4.12 -14.23
N ASP A 100 1.93 4.32 -15.53
CA ASP A 100 3.02 4.89 -16.31
C ASP A 100 2.78 6.39 -16.47
N LEU A 101 3.74 7.20 -15.99
CA LEU A 101 3.65 8.66 -16.02
C LEU A 101 3.55 9.25 -17.43
N THR A 102 4.02 8.53 -18.45
CA THR A 102 3.90 8.93 -19.86
C THR A 102 2.54 8.55 -20.48
N ASN A 103 1.74 7.73 -19.78
CA ASN A 103 0.49 7.20 -20.27
C ASN A 103 -0.67 7.52 -19.32
N ARG A 104 -1.34 8.66 -19.58
CA ARG A 104 -2.51 9.13 -18.82
C ARG A 104 -3.66 8.12 -18.75
N LYS A 105 -3.85 7.28 -19.79
CA LYS A 105 -4.89 6.25 -19.79
C LYS A 105 -4.61 5.19 -18.73
N SER A 106 -3.34 4.84 -18.52
CA SER A 106 -2.95 3.87 -17.48
C SER A 106 -3.30 4.38 -16.06
N GLN A 107 -3.17 5.69 -15.82
CA GLN A 107 -3.59 6.32 -14.58
C GLN A 107 -5.12 6.30 -14.41
N GLN A 108 -5.89 6.60 -15.46
CA GLN A 108 -7.36 6.54 -15.42
C GLN A 108 -7.87 5.12 -15.13
N ASN A 109 -7.20 4.12 -15.70
CA ASN A 109 -7.53 2.71 -15.50
C ASN A 109 -7.31 2.23 -14.06
N LEU A 110 -6.58 2.97 -13.21
CA LEU A 110 -6.39 2.60 -11.80
C LEU A 110 -7.70 2.48 -11.02
N HIS A 111 -8.73 3.26 -11.36
CA HIS A 111 -10.06 3.13 -10.74
C HIS A 111 -10.67 1.75 -11.02
N ARG A 112 -10.53 1.25 -12.25
CA ARG A 112 -11.00 -0.09 -12.63
C ARG A 112 -10.21 -1.17 -11.93
N TRP A 113 -8.87 -1.03 -11.86
CA TRP A 113 -8.02 -1.99 -11.14
C TRP A 113 -8.36 -2.09 -9.66
N LEU A 114 -8.52 -0.95 -8.99
CA LEU A 114 -8.89 -0.91 -7.57
C LEU A 114 -10.28 -1.55 -7.34
N SER A 115 -11.23 -1.27 -8.23
CA SER A 115 -12.55 -1.91 -8.19
C SER A 115 -12.46 -3.43 -8.37
N GLU A 116 -11.63 -3.91 -9.29
CA GLU A 116 -11.42 -5.35 -9.55
C GLU A 116 -10.90 -6.11 -8.32
N VAL A 117 -10.01 -5.49 -7.54
CA VAL A 117 -9.47 -6.06 -6.29
C VAL A 117 -10.56 -6.16 -5.21
N LEU A 118 -11.43 -5.17 -5.09
CA LEU A 118 -12.38 -5.07 -3.97
C LEU A 118 -13.70 -5.81 -4.18
N LEU A 119 -14.13 -6.00 -5.43
CA LEU A 119 -15.45 -6.52 -5.80
C LEU A 119 -15.78 -7.94 -5.33
N ARG A 120 -14.81 -8.76 -4.92
CA ARG A 120 -15.04 -10.18 -4.56
C ARG A 120 -14.96 -10.53 -3.09
N GLU A 121 -14.80 -9.54 -2.23
CA GLU A 121 -14.81 -9.77 -0.79
C GLU A 121 -16.24 -9.98 -0.22
N GLY A 122 -17.29 -9.97 -1.06
CA GLY A 122 -18.67 -10.26 -0.63
C GLY A 122 -19.65 -10.57 -1.76
N GLY A 123 -19.67 -11.81 -2.28
CA GLY A 123 -20.77 -12.27 -3.13
C GLY A 123 -20.54 -13.62 -3.79
N GLY A 124 -21.43 -14.57 -3.52
CA GLY A 124 -21.50 -15.88 -4.18
C GLY A 124 -21.82 -15.80 -5.68
N PRO A 125 -21.95 -16.96 -6.37
CA PRO A 125 -21.92 -17.08 -7.82
C PRO A 125 -23.14 -16.50 -8.58
N SER A 126 -24.04 -15.77 -7.93
CA SER A 126 -25.31 -15.27 -8.51
C SER A 126 -25.35 -13.76 -8.82
N SER A 127 -24.31 -12.99 -8.53
CA SER A 127 -24.23 -11.58 -8.92
C SER A 127 -23.72 -11.45 -10.36
N ARG A 128 -24.63 -11.30 -11.33
CA ARG A 128 -24.31 -10.92 -12.71
C ARG A 128 -23.38 -9.69 -12.71
N THR A 129 -22.16 -9.88 -13.16
CA THR A 129 -21.17 -8.82 -13.35
C THR A 129 -21.66 -7.83 -14.42
N PRO A 130 -21.76 -6.52 -14.14
CA PRO A 130 -21.65 -5.56 -15.22
C PRO A 130 -20.19 -5.62 -15.69
N ILE A 131 -19.99 -5.96 -16.96
CA ILE A 131 -18.70 -5.80 -17.63
C ILE A 131 -18.49 -4.29 -17.75
N VAL A 132 -17.71 -3.71 -16.83
CA VAL A 132 -17.47 -2.26 -16.78
C VAL A 132 -16.39 -1.88 -17.80
N ASP A 133 -16.81 -1.66 -19.05
CA ASP A 133 -16.11 -0.82 -20.01
C ASP A 133 -16.75 0.58 -19.95
N GLY A 134 -16.31 1.37 -18.98
CA GLY A 134 -16.79 2.75 -18.77
C GLY A 134 -16.64 3.19 -17.32
N PHE A 135 -16.06 4.37 -17.08
CA PHE A 135 -16.08 4.99 -15.76
C PHE A 135 -17.49 5.51 -15.52
N ASP A 136 -18.25 4.86 -14.62
CA ASP A 136 -19.61 5.29 -14.27
C ASP A 136 -19.63 5.83 -12.83
N ALA A 137 -19.89 7.13 -12.70
CA ALA A 137 -19.77 7.87 -11.44
C ALA A 137 -20.80 7.41 -10.38
N GLU A 138 -21.95 6.89 -10.81
CA GLU A 138 -22.97 6.37 -9.90
C GLU A 138 -22.57 5.04 -9.25
N GLN A 139 -21.86 4.16 -9.97
CA GLN A 139 -21.28 2.95 -9.37
C GLN A 139 -20.22 3.33 -8.33
N PHE A 140 -19.44 4.39 -8.57
CA PHE A 140 -18.43 4.87 -7.62
C PHE A 140 -19.03 5.33 -6.28
N GLY A 141 -20.26 5.86 -6.27
CA GLY A 141 -21.00 6.21 -5.05
C GLY A 141 -21.25 4.99 -4.15
N GLY A 142 -21.67 3.86 -4.73
CA GLY A 142 -21.79 2.58 -4.01
C GLY A 142 -20.43 2.02 -3.58
N PHE A 143 -19.39 2.20 -4.39
CA PHE A 143 -18.03 1.82 -4.03
C PHE A 143 -17.48 2.61 -2.84
N SER A 144 -17.72 3.92 -2.75
CA SER A 144 -17.26 4.76 -1.62
C SER A 144 -17.74 4.21 -0.27
N GLN A 145 -18.96 3.65 -0.23
CA GLN A 145 -19.49 2.97 0.94
C GLN A 145 -18.75 1.64 1.25
N VAL A 146 -18.38 0.86 0.24
CA VAL A 146 -17.54 -0.35 0.37
C VAL A 146 -16.11 -0.02 0.81
N TYR A 147 -15.49 1.04 0.25
CA TYR A 147 -14.20 1.58 0.69
C TYR A 147 -14.25 2.07 2.15
N GLY A 148 -15.37 2.69 2.56
CA GLY A 148 -15.60 3.13 3.93
C GLY A 148 -15.66 1.98 4.94
N LEU A 149 -16.23 0.84 4.54
CA LEU A 149 -16.35 -0.36 5.38
C LEU A 149 -15.06 -1.19 5.45
N ARG A 150 -14.20 -1.12 4.43
CA ARG A 150 -12.92 -1.85 4.39
C ARG A 150 -11.77 -0.91 4.01
N LYS A 151 -11.22 -0.22 5.01
CA LYS A 151 -10.03 0.66 4.88
C LYS A 151 -8.73 -0.10 4.54
N ILE A 152 -8.68 -0.83 3.41
CA ILE A 152 -7.43 -1.44 2.90
C ILE A 152 -6.47 -0.31 2.54
N PRO A 153 -5.25 -0.27 3.12
CA PRO A 153 -4.26 0.72 2.74
C PRO A 153 -3.97 0.61 1.24
N VAL A 154 -4.06 1.75 0.57
CA VAL A 154 -3.74 1.91 -0.85
C VAL A 154 -2.48 2.77 -0.98
N PHE A 155 -1.63 2.42 -1.93
CA PHE A 155 -0.44 3.18 -2.30
C PHE A 155 -0.38 3.34 -3.82
N VAL A 156 0.05 4.51 -4.30
CA VAL A 156 0.12 4.78 -5.74
C VAL A 156 1.57 5.00 -6.16
N ALA A 157 1.99 4.31 -7.22
CA ALA A 157 3.32 4.43 -7.81
C ALA A 157 3.22 4.82 -9.29
N GLY A 158 3.73 6.00 -9.63
CA GLY A 158 3.94 6.42 -11.01
C GLY A 158 5.36 6.06 -11.47
N THR A 159 5.48 5.26 -12.52
CA THR A 159 6.76 4.79 -13.06
C THR A 159 7.21 5.61 -14.28
N LYS A 160 8.42 5.31 -14.79
CA LYS A 160 9.03 5.95 -15.97
C LYS A 160 9.21 7.46 -15.82
N LEU A 161 9.52 7.92 -14.61
CA LEU A 161 9.76 9.32 -14.31
C LEU A 161 10.86 9.95 -15.20
N ASP A 162 11.85 9.16 -15.61
CA ASP A 162 12.94 9.54 -16.51
C ASP A 162 12.46 9.98 -17.91
N GLN A 163 11.31 9.46 -18.34
CA GLN A 163 10.72 9.73 -19.66
C GLN A 163 9.77 10.93 -19.65
N LEU A 164 9.42 11.46 -18.47
CA LEU A 164 8.49 12.56 -18.34
C LEU A 164 9.21 13.90 -18.54
N SER A 165 8.92 14.58 -19.65
CA SER A 165 9.49 15.90 -19.97
C SER A 165 9.01 17.00 -19.01
N GLU A 166 7.74 16.98 -18.60
CA GLU A 166 7.16 17.95 -17.63
C GLU A 166 7.90 17.99 -16.30
N TYR A 167 8.44 16.85 -15.83
CA TYR A 167 9.22 16.81 -14.61
C TYR A 167 10.51 17.64 -14.71
N LYS A 168 11.12 17.68 -15.90
CA LYS A 168 12.36 18.45 -16.15
C LYS A 168 12.12 19.96 -16.17
N SER A 169 10.89 20.39 -16.44
CA SER A 169 10.52 21.81 -16.56
C SER A 169 9.99 22.40 -15.25
N SER A 170 9.18 21.66 -14.50
CA SER A 170 8.47 22.19 -13.32
C SER A 170 8.95 21.60 -11.99
N GLY A 171 9.67 20.47 -12.01
CA GLY A 171 10.21 19.81 -10.81
C GLY A 171 9.15 19.30 -9.81
N ARG A 172 7.86 19.41 -10.13
CA ARG A 172 6.74 18.99 -9.28
C ARG A 172 5.63 18.36 -10.10
N LEU A 173 5.17 17.19 -9.66
CA LEU A 173 4.01 16.51 -10.21
C LEU A 173 2.84 16.66 -9.23
N SER A 174 1.66 16.96 -9.75
CA SER A 174 0.44 16.97 -8.94
C SER A 174 0.06 15.55 -8.55
N ILE A 175 -0.30 15.35 -7.28
CA ILE A 175 -0.87 14.08 -6.82
C ILE A 175 -2.11 13.72 -7.64
N SER A 176 -2.22 12.45 -8.02
CA SER A 176 -3.27 11.92 -8.89
C SER A 176 -4.65 11.95 -8.20
N PRO A 177 -5.76 12.09 -8.97
CA PRO A 177 -7.10 12.10 -8.40
C PRO A 177 -7.41 10.84 -7.58
N ILE A 178 -6.96 9.67 -8.06
CA ILE A 178 -7.13 8.39 -7.35
C ILE A 178 -6.41 8.38 -6.00
N ALA A 179 -5.17 8.91 -5.93
CA ALA A 179 -4.43 8.98 -4.67
C ALA A 179 -5.14 9.91 -3.67
N ARG A 180 -5.66 11.07 -4.11
CA ARG A 180 -6.46 11.96 -3.25
C ARG A 180 -7.73 11.29 -2.74
N GLN A 181 -8.46 10.62 -3.63
CA GLN A 181 -9.71 9.95 -3.28
C GLN A 181 -9.51 8.79 -2.29
N CYS A 182 -8.40 8.06 -2.41
CA CYS A 182 -8.07 6.98 -1.50
C CYS A 182 -7.41 7.46 -0.20
N GLY A 183 -7.03 8.73 -0.09
CA GLY A 183 -6.14 9.21 0.98
C GLY A 183 -4.78 8.51 0.97
N ALA A 184 -4.32 8.09 -0.22
CA ALA A 184 -3.12 7.29 -0.42
C ALA A 184 -1.88 8.18 -0.61
N ASP A 185 -0.75 7.69 -0.10
CA ASP A 185 0.56 8.23 -0.45
C ASP A 185 0.88 7.88 -1.91
N GLU A 186 1.45 8.84 -2.64
CA GLU A 186 1.91 8.66 -4.02
C GLU A 186 3.41 8.94 -4.13
N ILE A 187 4.09 8.09 -4.89
CA ILE A 187 5.50 8.25 -5.27
C ILE A 187 5.66 8.21 -6.78
N PHE A 188 6.68 8.90 -7.26
CA PHE A 188 7.08 8.92 -8.65
C PHE A 188 8.51 8.38 -8.74
N VAL A 189 8.72 7.35 -9.55
CA VAL A 189 9.97 6.58 -9.55
C VAL A 189 10.48 6.36 -10.96
N ASN A 190 11.80 6.44 -11.10
CA ASN A 190 12.50 5.81 -12.20
C ASN A 190 12.97 4.43 -11.74
N CYS A 191 12.31 3.37 -12.23
CA CYS A 191 12.66 1.99 -11.84
C CYS A 191 14.04 1.52 -12.33
N LEU A 192 14.70 2.30 -13.20
CA LEU A 192 16.07 2.04 -13.66
C LEU A 192 17.13 2.69 -12.75
N ASP A 193 16.74 3.62 -11.89
CA ASP A 193 17.65 4.29 -10.95
C ASP A 193 17.38 3.85 -9.51
N LYS A 194 18.36 3.18 -8.91
CA LYS A 194 18.29 2.72 -7.52
C LYS A 194 18.14 3.84 -6.50
N LYS A 195 18.58 5.06 -6.84
CA LYS A 195 18.42 6.23 -5.97
C LYS A 195 16.95 6.58 -5.76
N SER A 196 16.05 6.20 -6.68
CA SER A 196 14.61 6.45 -6.58
C SER A 196 13.96 5.86 -5.32
N LEU A 197 14.52 4.76 -4.79
CA LEU A 197 14.03 4.06 -3.59
C LEU A 197 15.15 3.76 -2.59
N ALA A 198 16.25 4.54 -2.63
CA ALA A 198 17.36 4.35 -1.70
C ALA A 198 16.91 4.58 -0.24
N PRO A 199 17.48 3.85 0.74
CA PRO A 199 17.23 4.10 2.16
C PRO A 199 17.45 5.56 2.54
N GLY A 200 16.55 6.12 3.35
CA GLY A 200 16.57 7.54 3.75
C GLY A 200 15.98 8.51 2.71
N SER A 201 15.68 8.07 1.49
CA SER A 201 14.95 8.89 0.52
C SER A 201 13.49 9.11 0.96
N SER A 202 12.88 10.21 0.52
CA SER A 202 11.47 10.52 0.79
C SER A 202 10.52 9.44 0.26
N ASN A 203 10.83 8.84 -0.89
CA ASN A 203 10.08 7.74 -1.47
C ASN A 203 10.17 6.47 -0.61
N ALA A 204 11.37 6.13 -0.11
CA ALA A 204 11.55 4.98 0.77
C ALA A 204 10.81 5.16 2.10
N VAL A 205 10.80 6.37 2.68
CA VAL A 205 10.04 6.68 3.90
C VAL A 205 8.53 6.53 3.68
N LYS A 206 7.99 7.03 2.55
CA LYS A 206 6.57 6.85 2.20
C LYS A 206 6.20 5.37 2.04
N LEU A 207 7.05 4.61 1.37
CA LEU A 207 6.84 3.18 1.15
C LEU A 207 6.89 2.39 2.47
N SER A 208 7.84 2.72 3.35
CA SER A 208 7.95 2.14 4.70
C SER A 208 6.68 2.39 5.53
N ARG A 209 6.21 3.65 5.58
CA ARG A 209 4.95 4.01 6.25
C ARG A 209 3.74 3.27 5.71
N PHE A 210 3.73 2.98 4.41
CA PHE A 210 2.68 2.16 3.81
C PHE A 210 2.72 0.71 4.33
N PHE A 211 3.90 0.10 4.43
CA PHE A 211 4.04 -1.23 5.02
C PHE A 211 3.58 -1.26 6.48
N ASP A 212 3.97 -0.27 7.28
CA ASP A 212 3.56 -0.15 8.68
C ASP A 212 2.03 -0.07 8.79
N LYS A 213 1.38 0.78 8.00
CA LYS A 213 -0.10 0.87 7.93
C LYS A 213 -0.77 -0.46 7.58
N VAL A 214 -0.18 -1.24 6.68
CA VAL A 214 -0.68 -2.58 6.29
C VAL A 214 -0.56 -3.56 7.46
N ILE A 215 0.59 -3.57 8.13
CA ILE A 215 0.88 -4.44 9.28
C ILE A 215 -0.04 -4.12 10.46
N GLU A 216 -0.14 -2.84 10.84
CA GLU A 216 -1.02 -2.37 11.92
C GLU A 216 -2.46 -2.83 11.73
N ARG A 217 -2.96 -2.73 10.50
CA ARG A 217 -4.33 -3.14 10.18
C ARG A 217 -4.54 -4.65 10.26
N GLN A 218 -3.57 -5.43 9.79
CA GLN A 218 -3.64 -6.90 9.88
C GLN A 218 -3.61 -7.37 11.34
N MET A 219 -2.82 -6.68 12.18
CA MET A 219 -2.79 -6.93 13.63
C MET A 219 -4.13 -6.63 14.30
N CYS A 220 -4.80 -5.51 13.96
CA CYS A 220 -6.12 -5.19 14.48
C CYS A 220 -7.18 -6.21 14.06
N SER A 221 -7.15 -6.64 12.79
CA SER A 221 -8.08 -7.63 12.24
C SER A 221 -7.95 -9.00 12.94
N SER A 222 -6.74 -9.34 13.41
CA SER A 222 -6.45 -10.60 14.10
C SER A 222 -6.84 -10.58 15.59
N ARG A 223 -6.97 -9.38 16.19
CA ARG A 223 -7.31 -9.19 17.61
C ARG A 223 -8.80 -8.96 17.86
N GLY A 224 -9.62 -8.78 16.82
CA GLY A 224 -11.05 -8.53 16.96
C GLY A 224 -11.41 -7.17 17.60
N GLU A 225 -10.45 -6.25 17.69
CA GLU A 225 -10.67 -4.91 18.26
C GLU A 225 -11.10 -3.92 17.17
N PRO A 226 -12.09 -3.03 17.44
CA PRO A 226 -12.53 -2.02 16.49
C PRO A 226 -11.41 -1.01 16.17
N PRO A 227 -11.38 -0.44 14.96
CA PRO A 227 -10.33 0.47 14.54
C PRO A 227 -10.46 1.82 15.24
N GLY A 228 -9.70 2.01 16.32
CA GLY A 228 -9.52 3.33 16.93
C GLY A 228 -9.06 3.23 18.37
N TYR A 229 -7.76 3.27 18.58
CA TYR A 229 -7.07 4.16 19.53
C TYR A 229 -5.57 4.01 19.26
N SER A 230 -4.97 5.09 18.80
CA SER A 230 -3.54 5.23 18.52
C SER A 230 -2.70 4.83 19.73
N TYR A 231 -1.87 3.79 19.58
CA TYR A 231 -0.83 3.37 20.52
C TYR A 231 0.41 4.29 20.46
N MET A 232 0.20 5.62 20.46
CA MET A 232 1.30 6.60 20.49
C MET A 232 1.18 7.68 21.56
N GLU A 233 0.29 7.52 22.56
CA GLU A 233 0.13 8.54 23.61
C GLU A 233 0.24 7.99 25.04
N ARG A 234 1.06 6.97 25.24
CA ARG A 234 1.52 6.59 26.59
C ARG A 234 3.02 6.36 26.57
N GLU A 235 3.77 7.45 26.65
CA GLU A 235 4.95 7.58 27.50
C GLU A 235 5.45 9.03 27.46
N ASN A 236 5.01 9.83 28.44
CA ASN A 236 5.71 11.03 28.88
C ASN A 236 5.48 11.19 30.39
N PRO A 237 6.30 10.56 31.25
CA PRO A 237 6.22 10.76 32.68
C PRO A 237 7.18 11.89 33.10
N THR A 238 6.93 13.12 32.69
CA THR A 238 7.56 14.30 33.33
C THR A 238 6.68 15.54 33.22
N PHE A 239 6.66 16.29 34.31
CA PHE A 239 6.04 17.62 34.46
C PHE A 239 4.58 17.70 34.95
N ARG A 240 4.31 17.11 36.12
CA ARG A 240 3.32 17.64 37.07
C ARG A 240 4.04 18.55 38.08
N ARG A 241 3.94 19.88 37.94
CA ARG A 241 4.08 20.78 39.11
C ARG A 241 3.17 22.01 38.98
N LYS A 242 2.02 21.88 39.65
CA LYS A 242 1.25 22.88 40.41
C LYS A 242 1.00 24.25 39.75
N GLN A 243 -0.23 24.45 39.27
CA GLN A 243 -0.90 25.74 39.44
C GLN A 243 -1.24 25.91 40.92
N SER A 244 -0.72 26.96 41.55
CA SER A 244 -1.26 27.54 42.78
C SER A 244 -1.66 28.97 42.44
N SER A 245 -2.96 29.22 42.50
CA SER A 245 -3.60 30.52 42.51
C SER A 245 -3.11 31.36 43.69
N SER A 246 -2.75 32.62 43.43
CA SER A 246 -2.85 33.73 44.38
C SER A 246 -3.02 35.04 43.61
N VAL A 247 -4.22 35.61 43.77
CA VAL A 247 -4.58 37.00 43.51
C VAL A 247 -4.03 37.85 44.65
N TYR A 248 -3.32 38.96 44.42
CA TYR A 248 -3.34 40.19 45.25
C TYR A 248 -2.67 41.39 44.52
N TYR A 249 -3.43 42.49 44.49
CA TYR A 249 -3.18 43.93 44.27
C TYR A 249 -1.83 44.50 43.79
N MET A 250 -1.91 45.45 42.86
CA MET A 250 -0.88 46.45 42.53
C MET A 250 -1.10 47.75 43.33
N PRO A 251 -0.05 48.55 43.59
CA PRO A 251 -0.09 49.65 44.56
C PRO A 251 -0.35 51.02 43.91
N SER A 252 -1.11 51.87 44.60
CA SER A 252 -0.88 53.31 44.87
C SER A 252 -1.96 53.78 45.83
#